data_AF-A0A371XR60-F1
#
_entry.id   AF-A0A371XR60-F1
#
_cell.length_a   1.000
_cell.length_b   1.000
_cell.length_c   1.000
_cell.angle_alpha   90.00
_cell.angle_beta   90.00
_cell.angle_gamma   90.00
#
_symmetry.space_group_name_H-M   'P 1'
#
loop_
_entity.id
_entity.type
_entity.pdbx_description
1 polymer ?
#
loop_
_entity_poly.entity_id
_entity_poly.type
_entity_poly.pdbx_seq_one_letter_code
_entity_poly.pdbx_strand_id
1 'polypeptide(L)'
;MAGAAVAAAATAVLLGVTLPGEAGAGDQAKAGSAQQDAIPKDGVVEAAPKEGDKGVGRDPLTDDEIKRAEQIAVASNGLRMSARDVEGDRGPQHLSTNLSEVDPTQSGAQAAERRAEVVYYDYKADTVVTRTVNLDSGKVENTDTAHGVQPPPSPGELREATQLLIADPLGAGLKKDYKDATGKQLTSTDQLELSGMVFRKETVAHVPSGLTACGEHRCLRVVTKVRNGPWIDTRALVVDLSARTVGRLG
;
A
#
# COMPACT_ATOMS: atom_id res chain seq x y z
N MET A 1 -1.27 52.22 58.61
CA MET A 1 -0.23 51.94 57.60
C MET A 1 -0.87 50.97 56.59
N ALA A 2 -1.57 51.45 55.56
CA ALA A 2 -1.04 51.88 54.24
C ALA A 2 -0.27 50.75 53.55
N GLY A 3 -0.56 50.26 52.34
CA GLY A 3 -1.55 50.60 51.31
C GLY A 3 -1.16 49.95 49.97
N ALA A 4 -2.12 49.93 49.05
CA ALA A 4 -2.00 49.87 47.58
C ALA A 4 -1.59 48.56 46.86
N ALA A 5 -2.50 48.14 45.99
CA ALA A 5 -2.28 47.28 44.85
C ALA A 5 -1.46 47.98 43.77
N VAL A 6 -0.63 47.23 43.01
CA VAL A 6 -0.09 47.68 41.72
C VAL A 6 -0.06 46.49 40.75
N ALA A 7 -0.83 46.60 39.67
CA ALA A 7 -0.75 45.75 38.50
C ALA A 7 0.49 46.13 37.68
N ALA A 8 1.30 45.15 37.27
CA ALA A 8 2.37 45.35 36.31
C ALA A 8 1.98 44.72 34.97
N ALA A 9 1.58 45.58 34.04
CA ALA A 9 1.41 45.25 32.64
C ALA A 9 2.80 45.00 32.01
N ALA A 10 2.94 43.91 31.26
CA ALA A 10 4.13 43.63 30.47
C ALA A 10 4.06 44.41 29.13
N THR A 11 5.01 45.32 28.94
CA THR A 11 5.15 46.13 27.73
C THR A 11 5.81 45.31 26.62
N ALA A 12 5.08 45.10 25.52
CA ALA A 12 5.65 44.57 24.27
C ALA A 12 6.40 45.69 23.54
N VAL A 13 7.66 45.44 23.16
CA VAL A 13 8.45 46.36 22.33
C VAL A 13 8.19 46.05 20.86
N LEU A 14 7.44 46.92 20.19
CA LEU A 14 7.33 46.98 18.74
C LEU A 14 8.46 47.86 18.19
N LEU A 15 9.38 47.27 17.44
CA LEU A 15 10.34 48.03 16.62
C LEU A 15 9.68 48.38 15.29
N GLY A 16 9.15 49.60 15.20
CA GLY A 16 8.70 50.19 13.96
C GLY A 16 9.88 50.70 13.14
N VAL A 17 10.05 50.19 11.92
CA VAL A 17 10.87 50.83 10.90
C VAL A 17 9.98 51.82 10.16
N THR A 18 10.31 53.10 10.27
CA THR A 18 9.63 54.21 9.62
C THR A 18 10.17 54.38 8.20
N LEU A 19 9.26 54.46 7.22
CA LEU A 19 9.51 55.17 5.96
C LEU A 19 8.30 56.05 5.63
N PRO A 20 8.53 57.25 5.06
CA PRO A 20 7.64 58.40 5.14
C PRO A 20 6.36 58.28 4.30
N GLY A 21 5.31 58.94 4.80
CA GLY A 21 3.95 58.88 4.28
C GLY A 21 3.62 59.87 3.15
N GLU A 22 2.56 59.45 2.44
CA GLU A 22 1.47 60.23 1.85
C GLU A 22 1.75 61.18 0.68
N ALA A 23 1.40 60.75 -0.54
CA ALA A 23 0.15 61.18 -1.21
C ALA A 23 0.29 61.05 -2.75
N GLY A 24 -0.37 60.05 -3.32
CA GLY A 24 -0.49 59.89 -4.77
C GLY A 24 -1.04 58.51 -5.09
N ALA A 25 -2.34 58.42 -5.34
CA ALA A 25 -2.98 57.23 -5.88
C ALA A 25 -2.30 56.82 -7.19
N GLY A 26 -1.53 55.73 -7.16
CA GLY A 26 -0.73 55.30 -8.31
C GLY A 26 -0.20 53.88 -8.15
N ASP A 27 -0.89 52.94 -8.80
CA ASP A 27 -0.32 51.76 -9.46
C ASP A 27 0.45 50.71 -8.63
N GLN A 28 -0.05 50.33 -7.44
CA GLN A 28 0.42 49.13 -6.73
C GLN A 28 -0.53 47.91 -6.84
N ALA A 29 -1.47 47.91 -7.78
CA ALA A 29 -2.37 46.77 -8.02
C ALA A 29 -1.83 45.75 -9.06
N LYS A 30 -0.54 45.83 -9.46
CA LYS A 30 0.02 45.02 -10.56
C LYS A 30 1.24 44.17 -10.23
N ALA A 31 1.66 44.06 -8.96
CA ALA A 31 2.80 43.20 -8.60
C ALA A 31 2.40 41.78 -8.15
N GLY A 32 1.13 41.56 -7.79
CA GLY A 32 0.65 40.25 -7.28
C GLY A 32 -0.30 39.48 -8.21
N SER A 33 -0.77 40.10 -9.30
CA SER A 33 -1.87 39.58 -10.13
C SER A 33 -1.46 39.11 -11.53
N ALA A 34 -0.20 39.30 -11.94
CA ALA A 34 0.25 39.00 -13.31
C ALA A 34 0.89 37.62 -13.50
N GLN A 35 1.04 36.82 -12.44
CA GLN A 35 1.83 35.57 -12.50
C GLN A 35 1.15 34.37 -11.82
N GLN A 36 -0.17 34.44 -11.56
CA GLN A 36 -0.92 33.29 -11.03
C GLN A 36 -1.45 32.36 -12.15
N ASP A 37 -1.42 32.80 -13.40
CA ASP A 37 -1.80 32.01 -14.59
C ASP A 37 -0.60 31.44 -15.36
N ALA A 38 0.62 31.59 -14.84
CA ALA A 38 1.79 30.99 -15.45
C ALA A 38 1.78 29.48 -15.18
N ILE A 39 1.51 28.68 -16.22
CA ILE A 39 1.68 27.23 -16.17
C ILE A 39 3.13 26.96 -15.72
N PRO A 40 3.35 26.29 -14.57
CA PRO A 40 4.68 25.92 -14.14
C PRO A 40 5.33 25.11 -15.26
N LYS A 41 6.61 25.38 -15.56
CA LYS A 41 7.36 24.51 -16.46
C LYS A 41 7.34 23.10 -15.89
N ASP A 42 7.16 22.10 -16.76
CA ASP A 42 7.16 20.70 -16.36
C ASP A 42 8.40 20.40 -15.51
N GLY A 43 8.16 19.82 -14.34
CA GLY A 43 9.23 19.36 -13.47
C GLY A 43 9.98 18.22 -14.14
N VAL A 44 11.30 18.36 -14.29
CA VAL A 44 12.15 17.26 -14.74
C VAL A 44 12.55 16.46 -13.51
N VAL A 45 12.17 15.18 -13.47
CA VAL A 45 12.63 14.25 -12.45
C VAL A 45 13.99 13.71 -12.88
N GLU A 46 15.00 13.87 -12.02
CA GLU A 46 16.33 13.28 -12.24
C GLU A 46 16.21 11.76 -12.27
N ALA A 47 16.94 11.12 -13.20
CA ALA A 47 16.99 9.66 -13.24
C ALA A 47 17.60 9.12 -11.94
N ALA A 48 17.02 8.03 -11.41
CA ALA A 48 17.59 7.36 -10.26
C ALA A 48 19.03 6.91 -10.58
N PRO A 49 19.97 6.98 -9.60
CA PRO A 49 21.31 6.46 -9.79
C PRO A 49 21.25 4.95 -10.07
N LYS A 50 22.28 4.42 -10.74
CA LYS A 50 22.36 2.99 -11.00
C LYS A 50 22.45 2.23 -9.67
N GLU A 51 21.55 1.27 -9.48
CA GLU A 51 21.59 0.36 -8.34
C GLU A 51 22.85 -0.53 -8.37
N GLY A 52 23.42 -0.80 -7.20
CA GLY A 52 24.54 -1.74 -7.04
C GLY A 52 24.07 -3.17 -6.78
N ASP A 53 24.99 -4.14 -6.83
CA ASP A 53 24.65 -5.57 -6.72
C ASP A 53 24.16 -6.01 -5.31
N LYS A 54 24.46 -5.19 -4.29
CA LYS A 54 24.14 -5.42 -2.87
C LYS A 54 23.96 -4.07 -2.15
N GLY A 55 22.96 -3.97 -1.28
CA GLY A 55 22.80 -2.81 -0.39
C GLY A 55 23.79 -2.79 0.77
N VAL A 56 23.95 -1.65 1.45
CA VAL A 56 24.86 -1.50 2.58
C VAL A 56 24.08 -1.20 3.86
N GLY A 57 24.39 -1.90 4.94
CA GLY A 57 23.76 -1.67 6.25
C GLY A 57 22.24 -1.76 6.19
N ARG A 58 21.55 -0.62 6.41
CA ARG A 58 20.07 -0.50 6.43
C ARG A 58 19.47 0.01 5.12
N ASP A 59 20.27 0.10 4.05
CA ASP A 59 19.74 0.41 2.73
C ASP A 59 18.66 -0.62 2.35
N PRO A 60 17.58 -0.20 1.66
CA PRO A 60 16.59 -1.11 1.10
C PRO A 60 17.23 -2.26 0.34
N LEU A 61 16.49 -3.36 0.21
CA LEU A 61 16.94 -4.46 -0.64
C LEU A 61 17.04 -3.97 -2.09
N THR A 62 18.13 -4.37 -2.74
CA THR A 62 18.28 -4.19 -4.20
C THR A 62 17.36 -5.15 -4.94
N ASP A 63 17.04 -4.89 -6.21
CA ASP A 63 16.21 -5.77 -7.04
C ASP A 63 16.79 -7.19 -7.10
N ASP A 64 18.11 -7.29 -7.18
CA ASP A 64 18.85 -8.55 -7.19
C ASP A 64 18.78 -9.28 -5.83
N GLU A 65 18.82 -8.55 -4.72
CA GLU A 65 18.62 -9.13 -3.39
C GLU A 65 17.19 -9.63 -3.19
N ILE A 66 16.19 -8.87 -3.62
CA ILE A 66 14.76 -9.27 -3.58
C ILE A 66 14.59 -10.58 -4.36
N LYS A 67 15.04 -10.61 -5.61
CA LYS A 67 14.92 -11.79 -6.46
C LYS A 67 15.62 -13.02 -5.87
N ARG A 68 16.83 -12.85 -5.32
CA ARG A 68 17.55 -13.94 -4.63
C ARG A 68 16.79 -14.41 -3.40
N ALA A 69 16.31 -13.50 -2.55
CA ALA A 69 15.55 -13.83 -1.35
C ALA A 69 14.31 -14.67 -1.69
N GLU A 70 13.50 -14.21 -2.65
CA GLU A 70 12.28 -14.90 -3.06
C GLU A 70 12.57 -16.30 -3.63
N GLN A 71 13.64 -16.46 -4.42
CA GLN A 71 14.05 -17.75 -4.95
C GLN A 71 14.46 -18.73 -3.84
N ILE A 72 15.30 -18.28 -2.90
CA ILE A 72 15.73 -19.09 -1.75
C ILE A 72 14.53 -19.46 -0.87
N ALA A 73 13.67 -18.47 -0.60
CA ALA A 73 12.50 -18.64 0.24
C ALA A 73 11.52 -19.65 -0.35
N VAL A 74 11.19 -19.58 -1.64
CA VAL A 74 10.20 -20.50 -2.24
C VAL A 74 10.76 -21.90 -2.50
N ALA A 75 12.06 -22.04 -2.79
CA ALA A 75 12.69 -23.33 -3.09
C ALA A 75 12.89 -24.21 -1.83
N SER A 76 12.97 -23.60 -0.66
CA SER A 76 13.25 -24.30 0.59
C SER A 76 12.04 -25.12 1.10
N ASN A 77 12.30 -26.29 1.68
CA ASN A 77 11.31 -27.16 2.34
C ASN A 77 10.09 -27.54 1.47
N GLY A 78 10.22 -27.55 0.15
CA GLY A 78 9.17 -28.00 -0.76
C GLY A 78 7.97 -27.06 -0.91
N LEU A 79 8.05 -25.82 -0.38
CA LEU A 79 6.94 -24.85 -0.36
C LEU A 79 6.37 -24.60 -1.76
N ARG A 80 7.24 -24.45 -2.76
CA ARG A 80 6.84 -24.32 -4.18
C ARG A 80 5.86 -25.40 -4.63
N MET A 81 5.98 -26.63 -4.14
CA MET A 81 5.19 -27.77 -4.62
C MET A 81 3.91 -27.97 -3.80
N SER A 82 3.96 -27.70 -2.50
CA SER A 82 2.87 -27.95 -1.56
C SER A 82 1.80 -26.86 -1.56
N ALA A 83 2.20 -25.60 -1.75
CA ALA A 83 1.35 -24.43 -1.62
C ALA A 83 0.62 -24.05 -2.92
N ARG A 84 -0.38 -23.16 -2.80
CA ARG A 84 -1.13 -22.56 -3.91
C ARG A 84 -1.20 -21.05 -3.84
N ASP A 85 -1.25 -20.43 -5.01
CA ASP A 85 -1.44 -19.01 -5.16
C ASP A 85 -2.93 -18.67 -5.30
N VAL A 86 -3.22 -17.38 -5.50
CA VAL A 86 -4.59 -16.85 -5.55
C VAL A 86 -5.40 -17.39 -6.74
N GLU A 87 -4.73 -17.81 -7.82
CA GLU A 87 -5.35 -18.38 -9.00
C GLU A 87 -5.57 -19.90 -8.84
N GLY A 88 -4.99 -20.51 -7.80
CA GLY A 88 -5.01 -21.94 -7.54
C GLY A 88 -3.87 -22.70 -8.21
N ASP A 89 -2.89 -21.98 -8.76
CA ASP A 89 -1.70 -22.52 -9.38
C ASP A 89 -0.65 -22.92 -8.34
N ARG A 90 0.34 -23.71 -8.77
CA ARG A 90 1.35 -24.27 -7.89
C ARG A 90 2.36 -23.20 -7.44
N GLY A 91 2.56 -23.10 -6.13
CA GLY A 91 3.46 -22.17 -5.47
C GLY A 91 2.65 -21.18 -4.63
N PRO A 92 3.20 -20.63 -3.54
CA PRO A 92 2.44 -19.71 -2.71
C PRO A 92 2.31 -18.32 -3.37
N GLN A 93 1.28 -17.56 -2.99
CA GLN A 93 1.13 -16.17 -3.38
C GLN A 93 2.16 -15.30 -2.64
N HIS A 94 3.05 -14.62 -3.37
CA HIS A 94 3.93 -13.60 -2.77
C HIS A 94 3.13 -12.37 -2.33
N LEU A 95 3.41 -11.88 -1.12
CA LEU A 95 2.79 -10.68 -0.56
C LEU A 95 3.78 -9.52 -0.45
N SER A 96 4.96 -9.78 0.11
CA SER A 96 5.99 -8.75 0.28
C SER A 96 7.38 -9.36 0.45
N THR A 97 8.40 -8.55 0.19
CA THR A 97 9.80 -8.83 0.51
C THR A 97 10.45 -7.56 1.00
N ASN A 98 10.98 -7.58 2.21
CA ASN A 98 11.57 -6.40 2.86
C ASN A 98 12.91 -6.76 3.50
N LEU A 99 13.77 -5.76 3.72
CA LEU A 99 14.93 -5.92 4.59
C LEU A 99 14.42 -6.25 6.00
N SER A 100 14.94 -7.32 6.59
CA SER A 100 14.65 -7.69 7.97
C SER A 100 15.42 -6.79 8.91
N GLU A 101 14.78 -6.42 10.03
CA GLU A 101 15.47 -5.68 11.08
C GLU A 101 16.57 -6.55 11.73
N VAL A 102 17.64 -5.89 12.18
CA VAL A 102 18.72 -6.59 12.87
C VAL A 102 18.20 -7.08 14.23
N ASP A 103 18.34 -8.38 14.49
CA ASP A 103 18.00 -8.95 15.79
C ASP A 103 18.93 -8.32 16.86
N PRO A 104 18.37 -7.71 17.93
CA PRO A 104 19.17 -7.04 18.96
C PRO A 104 20.11 -7.98 19.73
N THR A 105 19.93 -9.30 19.61
CA THR A 105 20.82 -10.31 20.18
C THR A 105 22.05 -10.62 19.30
N GLN A 106 22.01 -10.22 18.02
CA GLN A 106 23.13 -10.39 17.09
C GLN A 106 24.17 -9.27 17.28
N SER A 107 25.46 -9.61 17.12
CA SER A 107 26.55 -8.66 17.25
C SER A 107 27.70 -8.94 16.27
N GLY A 108 28.54 -7.94 16.05
CA GLY A 108 29.72 -8.05 15.18
C GLY A 108 29.36 -8.44 13.75
N ALA A 109 30.01 -9.48 13.23
CA ALA A 109 29.82 -9.94 11.85
C ALA A 109 28.38 -10.42 11.57
N GLN A 110 27.71 -11.05 12.53
CA GLN A 110 26.34 -11.55 12.35
C GLN A 110 25.33 -10.41 12.19
N ALA A 111 25.52 -9.31 12.93
CA ALA A 111 24.70 -8.10 12.82
C ALA A 111 24.94 -7.33 11.52
N ALA A 112 26.04 -7.63 10.80
CA ALA A 112 26.35 -7.05 9.50
C ALA A 112 25.78 -7.86 8.32
N GLU A 113 25.34 -9.10 8.56
CA GLU A 113 24.71 -9.94 7.54
C GLU A 113 23.32 -9.39 7.19
N ARG A 114 23.00 -9.39 5.89
CA ARG A 114 21.72 -8.90 5.38
C ARG A 114 20.71 -10.02 5.34
N ARG A 115 19.56 -9.77 5.95
CA ARG A 115 18.43 -10.68 5.99
C ARG A 115 17.23 -10.07 5.28
N ALA A 116 16.51 -10.86 4.51
CA ALA A 116 15.25 -10.47 3.90
C ALA A 116 14.11 -11.22 4.59
N GLU A 117 13.05 -10.51 4.94
CA GLU A 117 11.77 -11.13 5.32
C GLU A 117 10.91 -11.25 4.06
N VAL A 118 10.56 -12.48 3.71
CA VAL A 118 9.69 -12.80 2.57
C VAL A 118 8.37 -13.34 3.11
N VAL A 119 7.28 -12.68 2.76
CA VAL A 119 5.92 -13.03 3.21
C VAL A 119 5.12 -13.59 2.06
N TYR A 120 4.54 -14.75 2.30
CA TYR A 120 3.68 -15.47 1.37
C TYR A 120 2.31 -15.77 1.97
N TYR A 121 1.33 -16.01 1.12
CA TYR A 121 0.07 -16.65 1.48
C TYR A 121 -0.07 -18.00 0.74
N ASP A 122 -0.45 -19.05 1.45
CA ASP A 122 -0.79 -20.34 0.85
C ASP A 122 -2.31 -20.49 0.83
N TYR A 123 -2.91 -20.31 -0.34
CA TYR A 123 -4.36 -20.45 -0.55
C TYR A 123 -4.87 -21.89 -0.41
N LYS A 124 -3.99 -22.89 -0.35
CA LYS A 124 -4.40 -24.26 -0.08
C LYS A 124 -4.68 -24.51 1.40
N ALA A 125 -3.96 -23.81 2.27
CA ALA A 125 -3.99 -23.99 3.72
C ALA A 125 -4.58 -22.80 4.47
N ASP A 126 -4.89 -21.71 3.78
CA ASP A 126 -5.33 -20.43 4.35
C ASP A 126 -4.38 -19.91 5.43
N THR A 127 -3.09 -19.89 5.10
CA THR A 127 -2.00 -19.48 6.01
C THR A 127 -1.11 -18.42 5.42
N VAL A 128 -0.64 -17.50 6.26
CA VAL A 128 0.53 -16.65 5.98
C VAL A 128 1.79 -17.44 6.35
N VAL A 129 2.76 -17.46 5.44
CA VAL A 129 4.09 -18.04 5.67
C VAL A 129 5.13 -16.93 5.58
N THR A 130 5.83 -16.67 6.68
CA THR A 130 6.90 -15.66 6.74
C THR A 130 8.25 -16.37 6.82
N ARG A 131 9.21 -15.98 5.99
CA ARG A 131 10.56 -16.57 5.96
C ARG A 131 11.62 -15.50 6.10
N THR A 132 12.56 -15.73 7.01
CA THR A 132 13.77 -14.92 7.12
C THR A 132 14.88 -15.60 6.32
N VAL A 133 15.33 -14.95 5.26
CA VAL A 133 16.41 -15.41 4.37
C VAL A 133 17.66 -14.62 4.68
N ASN A 134 18.74 -15.29 5.03
CA ASN A 134 20.06 -14.68 5.09
C ASN A 134 20.68 -14.67 3.68
N LEU A 135 20.89 -13.46 3.15
CA LEU A 135 21.38 -13.22 1.80
C LEU A 135 22.88 -13.50 1.65
N ASP A 136 23.64 -13.39 2.74
CA ASP A 136 25.06 -13.68 2.77
C ASP A 136 25.33 -15.20 2.75
N SER A 137 24.57 -15.97 3.52
CA SER A 137 24.70 -17.43 3.56
C SER A 137 23.85 -18.17 2.51
N GLY A 138 22.86 -17.49 1.92
CA GLY A 138 21.95 -18.06 0.94
C GLY A 138 20.94 -19.05 1.54
N LYS A 139 20.58 -18.90 2.82
CA LYS A 139 19.76 -19.87 3.56
C LYS A 139 18.53 -19.23 4.18
N VAL A 140 17.47 -20.02 4.30
CA VAL A 140 16.33 -19.70 5.18
C VAL A 140 16.76 -20.01 6.62
N GLU A 141 16.75 -19.00 7.48
CA GLU A 141 17.10 -19.13 8.89
C GLU A 141 15.86 -19.35 9.78
N ASN A 142 14.73 -18.75 9.41
CA ASN A 142 13.47 -18.89 10.13
C ASN A 142 12.29 -19.08 9.18
N THR A 143 11.27 -19.80 9.64
CA THR A 143 9.98 -19.95 8.94
C THR A 143 8.87 -19.97 9.97
N ASP A 144 7.98 -18.98 9.88
CA ASP A 144 6.77 -18.88 10.67
C ASP A 144 5.54 -19.14 9.80
N THR A 145 4.51 -19.76 10.38
CA THR A 145 3.24 -20.02 9.70
C THR A 145 2.10 -19.66 10.64
N ALA A 146 1.17 -18.85 10.16
CA ALA A 146 0.07 -18.34 10.96
C ALA A 146 -1.26 -18.37 10.19
N HIS A 147 -2.33 -18.73 10.91
CA HIS A 147 -3.70 -18.60 10.44
C HIS A 147 -4.31 -17.30 10.97
N GLY A 148 -5.33 -16.78 10.27
CA GLY A 148 -6.09 -15.61 10.72
C GLY A 148 -5.36 -14.26 10.60
N VAL A 149 -4.11 -14.27 10.13
CA VAL A 149 -3.32 -13.05 9.89
C VAL A 149 -3.63 -12.53 8.49
N GLN A 150 -3.83 -11.21 8.39
CA GLN A 150 -4.26 -10.58 7.14
C GLN A 150 -3.33 -9.41 6.75
N PRO A 151 -2.17 -9.70 6.13
CA PRO A 151 -1.28 -8.68 5.59
C PRO A 151 -1.95 -7.93 4.42
N PRO A 152 -1.44 -6.74 4.03
CA PRO A 152 -1.92 -6.02 2.86
C PRO A 152 -1.99 -6.89 1.60
N PRO A 153 -2.93 -6.63 0.68
CA PRO A 153 -3.05 -7.40 -0.55
C PRO A 153 -1.92 -7.12 -1.52
N SER A 154 -1.50 -8.14 -2.27
CA SER A 154 -0.57 -8.00 -3.39
C SER A 154 -1.27 -7.48 -4.65
N PRO A 155 -0.53 -6.92 -5.63
CA PRO A 155 -1.10 -6.58 -6.93
C PRO A 155 -1.72 -7.78 -7.68
N GLY A 156 -1.18 -8.99 -7.47
CA GLY A 156 -1.76 -10.22 -8.01
C GLY A 156 -3.14 -10.49 -7.43
N GLU A 157 -3.28 -10.37 -6.11
CA GLU A 157 -4.55 -10.59 -5.42
C GLU A 157 -5.60 -9.55 -5.79
N LEU A 158 -5.21 -8.28 -5.96
CA LEU A 158 -6.13 -7.24 -6.42
C LEU A 158 -6.63 -7.51 -7.85
N ARG A 159 -5.76 -8.00 -8.75
CA ARG A 159 -6.17 -8.39 -10.10
C ARG A 159 -7.14 -9.56 -10.06
N GLU A 160 -6.84 -10.61 -9.31
CA GLU A 160 -7.73 -11.78 -9.23
C GLU A 160 -9.07 -11.45 -8.56
N ALA A 161 -9.05 -10.64 -7.49
CA ALA A 161 -10.28 -10.16 -6.87
C ALA A 161 -11.15 -9.37 -7.85
N THR A 162 -10.53 -8.51 -8.66
CA THR A 162 -11.24 -7.74 -9.69
C THR A 162 -11.77 -8.63 -10.80
N GLN A 163 -11.02 -9.67 -11.19
CA GLN A 163 -11.46 -10.64 -12.19
C GLN A 163 -12.71 -11.39 -11.72
N LEU A 164 -12.73 -11.82 -10.46
CA LEU A 164 -13.91 -12.43 -9.83
C LEU A 164 -15.09 -11.46 -9.80
N LEU A 165 -14.87 -10.19 -9.41
CA LEU A 165 -15.91 -9.16 -9.44
C LEU A 165 -16.47 -8.94 -10.85
N ILE A 166 -15.62 -8.87 -11.86
CA ILE A 166 -16.07 -8.74 -13.26
C ILE A 166 -16.87 -9.98 -13.67
N ALA A 167 -16.51 -11.19 -13.24
CA ALA A 167 -17.25 -12.39 -13.60
C ALA A 167 -18.61 -12.52 -12.85
N ASP A 168 -18.69 -12.01 -11.62
CA ASP A 168 -19.83 -12.20 -10.73
C ASP A 168 -21.04 -11.29 -11.07
N PRO A 169 -22.29 -11.77 -10.95
CA PRO A 169 -23.49 -10.94 -11.13
C PRO A 169 -23.54 -9.68 -10.24
N LEU A 170 -22.98 -9.72 -9.02
CA LEU A 170 -22.90 -8.57 -8.12
C LEU A 170 -22.01 -7.45 -8.68
N GLY A 171 -21.07 -7.78 -9.58
CA GLY A 171 -20.24 -6.80 -10.28
C GLY A 171 -20.90 -6.14 -11.50
N ALA A 172 -22.19 -6.40 -11.77
CA ALA A 172 -22.91 -5.75 -12.87
C ALA A 172 -22.86 -4.21 -12.79
N GLY A 173 -22.88 -3.65 -11.57
CA GLY A 173 -22.72 -2.21 -11.34
C GLY A 173 -21.37 -1.68 -11.82
N LEU A 174 -20.27 -2.36 -11.46
CA LEU A 174 -18.92 -2.01 -11.92
C LEU A 174 -18.82 -1.96 -13.45
N LYS A 175 -19.38 -2.97 -14.15
CA LYS A 175 -19.39 -3.00 -15.61
C LYS A 175 -20.20 -1.86 -16.22
N LYS A 176 -21.36 -1.58 -15.63
CA LYS A 176 -22.24 -0.49 -16.06
C LYS A 176 -21.56 0.85 -15.90
N ASP A 177 -21.01 1.13 -14.72
CA ASP A 177 -20.35 2.41 -14.42
C ASP A 177 -19.10 2.62 -15.30
N TYR A 178 -18.33 1.56 -15.56
CA TYR A 178 -17.22 1.64 -16.51
C TYR A 178 -17.71 1.99 -17.93
N LYS A 179 -18.80 1.36 -18.39
CA LYS A 179 -19.38 1.65 -19.70
C LYS A 179 -19.92 3.06 -19.78
N ASP A 180 -20.60 3.53 -18.74
CA ASP A 180 -21.15 4.87 -18.68
C ASP A 180 -20.02 5.92 -18.67
N ALA A 181 -18.89 5.64 -18.02
CA ALA A 181 -17.73 6.53 -17.98
C ALA A 181 -16.88 6.54 -19.26
N THR A 182 -16.81 5.43 -20.01
CA THR A 182 -15.84 5.26 -21.11
C THR A 182 -16.47 5.01 -22.48
N GLY A 183 -17.76 4.67 -22.54
CA GLY A 183 -18.44 4.17 -23.73
C GLY A 183 -18.04 2.73 -24.13
N LYS A 184 -17.17 2.05 -23.37
CA LYS A 184 -16.63 0.73 -23.69
C LYS A 184 -17.04 -0.32 -22.67
N GLN A 185 -17.07 -1.58 -23.07
CA GLN A 185 -17.33 -2.67 -22.13
C GLN A 185 -16.11 -2.91 -21.25
N LEU A 186 -16.33 -3.17 -19.96
CA LEU A 186 -15.31 -3.69 -19.06
C LEU A 186 -15.18 -5.19 -19.27
N THR A 187 -14.04 -5.63 -19.80
CA THR A 187 -13.75 -7.02 -20.12
C THR A 187 -12.52 -7.56 -19.41
N SER A 188 -11.62 -6.68 -18.95
CA SER A 188 -10.37 -7.08 -18.30
C SER A 188 -9.94 -6.08 -17.23
N THR A 189 -9.18 -6.56 -16.26
CA THR A 189 -8.64 -5.74 -15.16
C THR A 189 -7.64 -4.68 -15.63
N ASP A 190 -6.96 -4.88 -16.75
CA ASP A 190 -6.02 -3.90 -17.35
C ASP A 190 -6.66 -2.57 -17.73
N GLN A 191 -7.99 -2.51 -17.80
CA GLN A 191 -8.74 -1.27 -18.05
C GLN A 191 -8.86 -0.38 -16.80
N LEU A 192 -8.43 -0.88 -15.64
CA LEU A 192 -8.61 -0.25 -14.34
C LEU A 192 -7.25 0.01 -13.66
N GLU A 193 -7.21 1.09 -12.88
CA GLU A 193 -6.28 1.27 -11.76
C GLU A 193 -6.90 0.60 -10.53
N LEU A 194 -6.13 -0.26 -9.86
CA LEU A 194 -6.58 -1.05 -8.73
C LEU A 194 -5.86 -0.63 -7.45
N SER A 195 -6.65 -0.48 -6.40
CA SER A 195 -6.17 -0.43 -5.02
C SER A 195 -7.09 -1.30 -4.18
N GLY A 196 -6.77 -1.52 -2.92
CA GLY A 196 -7.64 -2.28 -2.05
C GLY A 196 -7.08 -2.52 -0.67
N MET A 197 -7.89 -3.18 0.13
CA MET A 197 -7.59 -3.46 1.51
C MET A 197 -8.20 -4.80 1.91
N VAL A 198 -7.63 -5.41 2.94
CA VAL A 198 -8.23 -6.56 3.62
C VAL A 198 -9.60 -6.16 4.16
N PHE A 199 -10.60 -7.02 3.96
CA PHE A 199 -11.87 -6.91 4.65
C PHE A 199 -11.80 -7.56 6.04
N ARG A 200 -12.08 -6.77 7.06
CA ARG A 200 -12.19 -7.22 8.46
C ARG A 200 -13.65 -7.19 8.85
N LYS A 201 -14.24 -8.36 9.12
CA LYS A 201 -15.67 -8.48 9.41
C LYS A 201 -16.10 -7.70 10.67
N GLU A 202 -15.16 -7.45 11.57
CA GLU A 202 -15.34 -6.67 12.80
C GLU A 202 -15.60 -5.18 12.51
N THR A 203 -15.37 -4.72 11.27
CA THR A 203 -15.60 -3.34 10.86
C THR A 203 -17.03 -3.05 10.41
N VAL A 204 -17.90 -4.07 10.38
CA VAL A 204 -19.31 -3.93 9.96
C VAL A 204 -20.26 -4.44 11.05
N ALA A 205 -21.41 -3.78 11.19
CA ALA A 205 -22.39 -4.11 12.23
C ALA A 205 -23.10 -5.45 11.98
N HIS A 206 -23.34 -5.79 10.71
CA HIS A 206 -23.95 -7.04 10.30
C HIS A 206 -23.09 -7.67 9.20
N VAL A 207 -22.59 -8.88 9.46
CA VAL A 207 -21.81 -9.66 8.49
C VAL A 207 -22.78 -10.57 7.75
N PRO A 208 -22.94 -10.40 6.43
CA PRO A 208 -23.72 -11.33 5.61
C PRO A 208 -23.22 -12.76 5.74
N SER A 209 -24.11 -13.76 5.64
CA SER A 209 -23.76 -15.18 5.81
C SER A 209 -22.59 -15.63 4.92
N GLY A 210 -22.60 -15.16 3.67
CA GLY A 210 -21.53 -15.43 2.68
C GLY A 210 -20.17 -14.81 2.99
N LEU A 211 -20.05 -13.98 4.04
CA LEU A 211 -18.80 -13.32 4.44
C LEU A 211 -18.34 -13.72 5.85
N THR A 212 -18.97 -14.71 6.47
CA THR A 212 -18.67 -15.13 7.85
C THR A 212 -17.30 -15.78 8.00
N ALA A 213 -16.81 -16.44 6.95
CA ALA A 213 -15.47 -17.03 6.86
C ALA A 213 -14.35 -15.99 6.74
N CYS A 214 -14.66 -14.74 6.40
CA CYS A 214 -13.64 -13.69 6.30
C CYS A 214 -12.92 -13.49 7.65
N GLY A 215 -11.60 -13.33 7.56
CA GLY A 215 -10.70 -13.32 8.71
C GLY A 215 -9.97 -14.64 8.87
N GLU A 216 -10.65 -15.77 8.67
CA GLU A 216 -10.02 -17.08 8.42
C GLU A 216 -9.60 -17.14 6.95
N HIS A 217 -10.57 -16.92 6.06
CA HIS A 217 -10.33 -16.70 4.63
C HIS A 217 -9.75 -15.31 4.37
N ARG A 218 -8.98 -15.22 3.28
CA ARG A 218 -8.43 -13.96 2.79
C ARG A 218 -9.46 -13.21 1.96
N CYS A 219 -10.17 -12.28 2.60
CA CYS A 219 -11.18 -11.45 1.96
C CYS A 219 -10.67 -10.03 1.70
N LEU A 220 -10.96 -9.47 0.52
CA LEU A 220 -10.56 -8.13 0.11
C LEU A 220 -11.74 -7.24 -0.26
N ARG A 221 -11.56 -5.92 -0.09
CA ARG A 221 -12.33 -4.88 -0.76
C ARG A 221 -11.44 -4.22 -1.78
N VAL A 222 -11.80 -4.34 -3.06
CA VAL A 222 -11.11 -3.68 -4.16
C VAL A 222 -11.70 -2.30 -4.36
N VAL A 223 -10.84 -1.31 -4.57
CA VAL A 223 -11.18 0.02 -5.05
C VAL A 223 -10.75 0.13 -6.50
N THR A 224 -11.69 0.47 -7.38
CA THR A 224 -11.45 0.50 -8.83
C THR A 224 -11.55 1.91 -9.38
N LYS A 225 -10.66 2.24 -10.31
CA LYS A 225 -10.67 3.52 -11.03
C LYS A 225 -10.45 3.26 -12.51
N VAL A 226 -11.18 3.97 -13.37
CA VAL A 226 -10.90 3.99 -14.80
C VAL A 226 -9.51 4.61 -15.00
N ARG A 227 -8.63 3.99 -15.78
CA ARG A 227 -7.32 4.60 -16.10
C ARG A 227 -7.50 6.01 -16.65
N ASN A 228 -6.82 6.99 -16.03
CA ASN A 228 -6.97 8.41 -16.36
C ASN A 228 -8.43 8.92 -16.30
N GLY A 229 -9.27 8.32 -15.45
CA GLY A 229 -10.69 8.59 -15.35
C GLY A 229 -11.24 8.52 -13.92
N PRO A 230 -12.57 8.44 -13.77
CA PRO A 230 -13.22 8.47 -12.46
C PRO A 230 -13.05 7.16 -11.68
N TRP A 231 -13.26 7.25 -10.37
CA TRP A 231 -13.46 6.10 -9.49
C TRP A 231 -14.82 5.45 -9.75
N ILE A 232 -14.89 4.13 -9.63
CA ILE A 232 -16.14 3.36 -9.70
C ILE A 232 -16.45 2.80 -8.31
N ASP A 233 -17.71 2.91 -7.86
CA ASP A 233 -18.09 2.51 -6.51
C ASP A 233 -18.23 0.99 -6.38
N THR A 234 -17.22 0.38 -5.76
CA THR A 234 -17.19 -1.05 -5.40
C THR A 234 -17.26 -1.26 -3.89
N ARG A 235 -17.57 -0.23 -3.11
CA ARG A 235 -17.44 -0.26 -1.64
C ARG A 235 -18.34 -1.31 -0.97
N ALA A 236 -19.50 -1.60 -1.54
CA ALA A 236 -20.41 -2.60 -0.98
C ALA A 236 -19.98 -4.05 -1.29
N LEU A 237 -18.94 -4.26 -2.11
CA LEU A 237 -18.53 -5.60 -2.54
C LEU A 237 -17.31 -6.06 -1.76
N VAL A 238 -17.32 -7.33 -1.38
CA VAL A 238 -16.21 -8.03 -0.73
C VAL A 238 -15.93 -9.29 -1.54
N VAL A 239 -14.67 -9.56 -1.83
CA VAL A 239 -14.24 -10.77 -2.52
C VAL A 239 -13.56 -11.68 -1.52
N ASP A 240 -14.07 -12.89 -1.37
CA ASP A 240 -13.39 -13.97 -0.67
C ASP A 240 -12.49 -14.68 -1.67
N LEU A 241 -11.17 -14.46 -1.58
CA LEU A 241 -10.21 -15.06 -2.50
C LEU A 241 -9.97 -16.54 -2.20
N SER A 242 -10.08 -16.96 -0.93
CA SER A 242 -9.94 -18.37 -0.53
C SER A 242 -11.06 -19.22 -1.10
N ALA A 243 -12.30 -18.73 -1.05
CA ALA A 243 -13.46 -19.41 -1.61
C ALA A 243 -13.75 -19.06 -3.07
N ARG A 244 -13.07 -18.05 -3.62
CA ARG A 244 -13.30 -17.49 -4.97
C ARG A 244 -14.74 -17.03 -5.18
N THR A 245 -15.31 -16.35 -4.20
CA THR A 245 -16.70 -15.86 -4.22
C THR A 245 -16.79 -14.35 -3.98
N VAL A 246 -17.92 -13.76 -4.37
CA VAL A 246 -18.23 -12.35 -4.13
C VAL A 246 -19.44 -12.25 -3.20
N GLY A 247 -19.28 -11.44 -2.15
CA GLY A 247 -20.37 -11.06 -1.24
C GLY A 247 -20.66 -9.57 -1.32
N ARG A 248 -21.87 -9.19 -0.87
CA ARG A 248 -22.32 -7.80 -0.81
C ARG A 248 -22.68 -7.41 0.61
N LEU A 249 -22.16 -6.28 1.05
CA LEU A 249 -22.55 -5.57 2.27
C LEU A 249 -23.91 -4.88 2.05
N GLY A 250 -24.74 -4.91 3.09
CA GLY A 250 -26.11 -4.36 3.08
C GLY A 250 -26.17 -2.85 2.86
#